data_AF-A0A9P0FGN9-F1
#
_entry.id   AF-A0A9P0FGN9-F1
#
_cell.length_a   1.000
_cell.length_b   1.000
_cell.length_c   1.000
_cell.angle_alpha   90.00
_cell.angle_beta   90.00
_cell.angle_gamma   90.00
#
_symmetry.space_group_name_H-M   'P 1'
#
loop_
_entity.id
_entity.type
_entity.pdbx_description
1 polymer ?
#
loop_
_entity_poly.entity_id
_entity_poly.type
_entity_poly.pdbx_seq_one_letter_code
_entity_poly.pdbx_strand_id
1 'polypeptide(L)'
;ILIYFRWVYSDSSVTKSTVKYGQFGSYKGGGYYWDFPVDKKRTVELIRKLKNNKWIDWATRAIMIDFVVYNVNLNLFAICKVRLSLVQQVFIFLYSIQYLLTNF
;
A
#
# COMPACT_ATOMS: atom_id res chain seq x y z
N ILE A 1 -1.10 4.96 -22.06
CA ILE A 1 -0.70 3.67 -21.47
C ILE A 1 -1.79 3.21 -20.50
N LEU A 2 -2.19 1.95 -20.61
CA LEU A 2 -3.54 1.42 -20.40
C LEU A 2 -4.04 1.48 -18.93
N ILE A 3 -5.28 1.94 -18.78
CA ILE A 3 -6.01 2.16 -17.51
C ILE A 3 -6.67 0.88 -16.96
N TYR A 4 -6.50 -0.28 -17.63
CA TYR A 4 -7.35 -1.47 -17.43
C TYR A 4 -6.78 -2.56 -16.51
N PHE A 5 -5.50 -2.51 -16.12
CA PHE A 5 -4.92 -3.52 -15.21
C PHE A 5 -5.35 -3.40 -13.73
N ARG A 6 -6.20 -2.43 -13.41
CA ARG A 6 -6.40 -1.92 -12.05
C ARG A 6 -7.47 -2.63 -11.21
N TRP A 7 -8.04 -3.71 -11.74
CA TRP A 7 -8.89 -4.68 -11.03
C TRP A 7 -8.47 -6.12 -11.34
N VAL A 8 -7.21 -6.30 -11.72
CA VAL A 8 -6.65 -7.61 -12.04
C VAL A 8 -5.81 -8.08 -10.87
N TYR A 9 -6.10 -9.28 -10.38
CA TYR A 9 -5.29 -9.91 -9.34
C TYR A 9 -3.85 -10.02 -9.84
N SER A 10 -2.91 -9.45 -9.11
CA SER A 10 -1.49 -9.55 -9.41
C SER A 10 -0.85 -10.52 -8.43
N ASP A 11 -0.14 -11.53 -8.95
CA ASP A 11 0.64 -12.44 -8.13
C ASP A 11 1.80 -11.74 -7.43
N SER A 12 2.30 -12.34 -6.34
CA SER A 12 3.38 -11.76 -5.54
C SER A 12 4.69 -11.53 -6.31
N SER A 13 4.87 -12.25 -7.42
CA SER A 13 5.99 -12.08 -8.36
C SER A 13 5.90 -10.75 -9.12
N VAL A 14 4.69 -10.27 -9.39
CA VAL A 14 4.41 -9.03 -10.15
C VAL A 14 4.45 -7.82 -9.23
N THR A 15 3.81 -7.89 -8.07
CA THR A 15 3.84 -6.82 -7.04
C THR A 15 5.18 -6.71 -6.32
N LYS A 16 6.14 -7.62 -6.58
CA LYS A 16 7.43 -7.77 -5.87
C LYS A 16 7.27 -7.78 -4.34
N SER A 17 6.07 -8.08 -3.88
CA SER A 17 5.68 -7.95 -2.49
C SER A 17 6.02 -9.25 -1.80
N THR A 18 6.98 -9.22 -0.89
CA THR A 18 7.34 -10.40 -0.10
C THR A 18 6.14 -10.84 0.73
N VAL A 19 5.94 -12.15 0.88
CA VAL A 19 4.94 -12.72 1.81
C VAL A 19 5.08 -12.05 3.18
N LYS A 20 3.99 -11.49 3.69
CA LYS A 20 3.98 -10.82 4.99
C LYS A 20 3.22 -11.66 5.99
N TYR A 21 3.94 -12.12 7.01
CA TYR A 21 3.34 -12.73 8.18
C TYR A 21 2.67 -11.63 9.01
N GLY A 22 1.33 -11.66 9.08
CA GLY A 22 0.55 -10.85 10.00
C GLY A 22 0.27 -11.60 11.31
N GLN A 23 -0.27 -10.89 12.30
CA GLN A 23 -0.58 -11.46 13.62
C GLN A 23 -1.64 -12.57 13.59
N PHE A 24 -2.47 -12.62 12.55
CA PHE A 24 -3.59 -13.58 12.41
C PHE A 24 -3.53 -14.43 11.13
N GLY A 25 -2.38 -14.45 10.43
CA GLY A 25 -2.18 -15.25 9.22
C GLY A 25 -1.10 -14.72 8.28
N SER A 26 -0.65 -15.56 7.35
CA SER A 26 0.28 -15.18 6.29
C SER A 26 -0.47 -14.57 5.09
N TYR A 27 -0.24 -13.29 4.83
CA TYR A 27 -0.75 -12.62 3.64
C TYR A 27 0.23 -12.87 2.49
N LYS A 28 -0.21 -13.67 1.51
CA LYS A 28 0.53 -13.80 0.23
C LYS A 28 0.62 -12.41 -0.40
N GLY A 29 1.78 -12.07 -0.98
CA GLY A 29 2.02 -10.74 -1.55
C GLY A 29 1.20 -10.41 -2.81
N GLY A 30 0.23 -11.24 -3.17
CA GLY A 30 -0.66 -11.01 -4.31
C GLY A 30 -1.92 -10.26 -3.92
N GLY A 31 -2.49 -9.52 -4.85
CA GLY A 31 -3.69 -8.73 -4.62
C GLY A 31 -3.94 -7.67 -5.69
N TYR A 32 -4.88 -6.78 -5.40
CA TYR A 32 -5.13 -5.58 -6.20
C TYR A 32 -4.24 -4.46 -5.69
N TYR A 33 -3.57 -3.73 -6.59
CA TYR A 33 -2.71 -2.62 -6.20
C TYR A 33 -2.97 -1.39 -7.08
N TRP A 34 -2.64 -0.23 -6.54
CA TRP A 34 -2.75 1.05 -7.22
C TRP A 34 -1.51 1.88 -6.93
N ASP A 35 -0.79 2.26 -7.98
CA ASP A 35 0.23 3.28 -7.87
C ASP A 35 -0.42 4.66 -7.82
N PHE A 36 -0.09 5.43 -6.78
CA PHE A 36 -0.54 6.80 -6.63
C PHE A 36 0.31 7.74 -7.50
N PRO A 37 -0.30 8.60 -8.32
CA PRO A 37 0.45 9.64 -9.03
C PRO A 37 0.99 10.69 -8.06
N VAL A 38 2.09 11.35 -8.45
CA VAL A 38 2.67 12.46 -7.67
C VAL A 38 1.72 13.67 -7.59
N ASP A 39 0.87 13.83 -8.60
CA ASP A 39 -0.13 14.90 -8.67
C ASP A 39 -1.23 14.73 -7.62
N LYS A 40 -1.25 15.62 -6.62
CA LYS A 40 -2.28 15.62 -5.55
C LYS A 40 -3.71 15.60 -6.11
N LYS A 41 -4.01 16.41 -7.13
CA LYS A 41 -5.37 16.47 -7.72
C LYS A 41 -5.78 15.13 -8.31
N ARG A 42 -4.89 14.47 -9.07
CA ARG A 42 -5.14 13.16 -9.67
C ARG A 42 -5.25 12.07 -8.60
N THR A 43 -4.42 12.12 -7.57
CA THR A 43 -4.48 11.18 -6.44
C THR A 43 -5.79 11.30 -5.67
N VAL A 44 -6.26 12.52 -5.38
CA VAL A 44 -7.56 12.72 -4.73
C VAL A 44 -8.70 12.22 -5.61
N GLU A 45 -8.65 12.44 -6.92
CA GLU A 45 -9.65 11.90 -7.84
C GLU A 45 -9.63 10.36 -7.88
N LEU A 46 -8.44 9.77 -7.90
CA LEU A 46 -8.24 8.33 -7.85
C LEU A 46 -8.85 7.74 -6.56
N ILE A 47 -8.51 8.30 -5.40
CA ILE A 47 -9.04 7.86 -4.10
C ILE A 47 -10.57 7.98 -4.08
N ARG A 48 -11.14 9.04 -4.65
CA ARG A 48 -12.59 9.21 -4.77
C ARG A 48 -13.21 8.10 -5.63
N LYS A 49 -12.58 7.76 -6.76
CA LYS A 49 -13.03 6.64 -7.62
C LYS A 49 -12.95 5.30 -6.89
N LEU A 50 -11.87 5.04 -6.14
CA LEU A 50 -11.71 3.82 -5.33
C LEU A 50 -12.80 3.70 -4.26
N LYS A 51 -13.10 4.81 -3.58
CA LYS A 51 -14.18 4.87 -2.58
C LYS A 51 -15.55 4.61 -3.20
N ASN A 52 -15.85 5.27 -4.33
CA ASN A 52 -17.14 5.11 -5.01
C ASN A 52 -17.34 3.69 -5.57
N ASN A 53 -16.25 3.04 -6.00
CA ASN A 53 -16.28 1.67 -6.53
C ASN A 53 -16.15 0.59 -5.45
N LYS A 54 -16.22 0.95 -4.15
CA LYS A 54 -16.08 0.02 -3.02
C LYS A 54 -14.84 -0.87 -3.12
N TRP A 55 -13.70 -0.29 -3.51
CA TRP A 55 -12.42 -1.02 -3.57
C TRP A 55 -12.04 -1.65 -2.21
N ILE A 56 -12.49 -1.03 -1.12
CA ILE A 56 -12.48 -1.59 0.23
C ILE A 56 -13.90 -2.04 0.55
N ASP A 57 -14.09 -3.34 0.74
CA ASP A 57 -15.35 -3.98 1.05
C ASP A 57 -15.23 -4.89 2.29
N TRP A 58 -16.30 -5.60 2.62
CA TRP A 58 -16.35 -6.53 3.74
C TRP A 58 -15.44 -7.76 3.55
N ALA A 59 -15.07 -8.07 2.30
CA ALA A 59 -14.17 -9.18 1.97
C ALA A 59 -12.69 -8.76 2.00
N THR A 60 -12.41 -7.45 2.09
CA THR A 60 -11.06 -6.92 2.20
C THR A 60 -10.45 -7.33 3.53
N ARG A 61 -9.40 -8.15 3.47
CA ARG A 61 -8.73 -8.70 4.67
C ARG A 61 -7.61 -7.80 5.19
N ALA A 62 -6.91 -7.11 4.30
CA ALA A 62 -5.81 -6.22 4.67
C ALA A 62 -5.58 -5.16 3.59
N ILE A 63 -5.10 -3.99 4.02
CA ILE A 63 -4.67 -2.89 3.18
C ILE A 63 -3.23 -2.56 3.56
N MET A 64 -2.39 -2.39 2.55
CA MET A 64 -0.98 -2.05 2.72
C MET A 64 -0.67 -0.81 1.88
N ILE A 65 -0.02 0.17 2.50
CA ILE A 65 0.39 1.42 1.86
C ILE A 65 1.88 1.59 2.16
N ASP A 66 2.68 1.53 1.10
CA ASP A 66 4.13 1.69 1.17
C ASP A 66 4.54 2.91 0.34
N PHE A 67 5.26 3.85 0.95
CA PHE A 67 5.81 5.02 0.27
C PHE A 67 7.16 5.41 0.87
N VAL A 68 7.97 6.11 0.06
CA VAL A 68 9.27 6.61 0.48
C VAL A 68 9.26 8.12 0.42
N VAL A 69 9.77 8.77 1.46
CA VAL A 69 9.95 10.21 1.54
C VAL A 69 11.44 10.51 1.62
N TYR A 70 11.91 11.44 0.79
CA TYR A 70 13.29 11.91 0.84
C TYR A 70 13.36 13.29 1.50
N ASN A 71 14.22 13.43 2.50
CA ASN A 71 14.51 14.71 3.14
C ASN A 71 15.88 15.21 2.66
N VAL A 72 15.87 16.28 1.87
CA VAL A 72 17.09 16.89 1.30
C VAL A 72 18.01 17.47 2.38
N ASN A 73 17.43 18.07 3.43
CA ASN A 73 18.20 18.76 4.47
C ASN A 73 19.05 17.79 5.30
N LEU A 74 18.55 16.57 5.50
CA LEU A 74 19.22 15.52 6.26
C LEU A 74 19.86 14.45 5.37
N ASN A 75 19.73 14.56 4.04
CA ASN A 75 20.12 13.54 3.06
C ASN A 75 19.69 12.13 3.49
N LEU A 76 18.40 11.97 3.82
CA LEU A 76 17.87 10.76 4.45
C LEU A 76 16.56 10.33 3.79
N PHE A 77 16.45 9.02 3.53
CA PHE A 77 15.24 8.40 3.03
C PHE A 77 14.45 7.78 4.20
N ALA A 78 13.16 8.09 4.28
CA ALA A 78 12.23 7.46 5.21
C ALA A 78 11.30 6.54 4.42
N ILE A 79 11.37 5.25 4.71
CA ILE A 79 10.47 4.22 4.18
C ILE A 79 9.31 4.09 5.16
N CYS A 80 8.13 4.54 4.74
CA CYS A 80 6.91 4.49 5.52
C CYS A 80 6.05 3.31 5.05
N LYS A 81 5.71 2.41 5.98
CA LYS A 81 4.85 1.25 5.72
C LYS A 81 3.66 1.30 6.67
N VAL A 82 2.46 1.39 6.11
CA VAL A 82 1.21 1.41 6.87
C VAL A 82 0.40 0.17 6.50
N ARG A 83 -0.06 -0.55 7.52
CA ARG A 83 -0.83 -1.79 7.36
C ARG A 83 -2.09 -1.71 8.19
N LEU A 84 -3.22 -1.98 7.54
CA LEU A 84 -4.52 -2.10 8.19
C LEU A 84 -5.03 -3.51 7.96
N SER A 85 -5.23 -4.28 9.03
CA SER A 85 -5.86 -5.60 8.96
C SER A 85 -7.33 -5.50 9.40
N LEU A 86 -8.20 -6.16 8.64
CA LEU A 86 -9.64 -6.19 8.82
C LEU A 86 -10.03 -7.62 9.18
N VAL A 87 -10.16 -7.91 10.48
CA VAL A 87 -10.50 -9.25 10.98
C VAL A 87 -11.79 -9.13 11.79
N GLN A 88 -12.88 -9.73 11.31
CA GLN A 88 -14.17 -9.92 12.01
C GLN A 88 -14.43 -8.88 13.13
N GLN A 89 -14.78 -7.66 12.72
CA GLN A 89 -15.15 -6.52 13.59
C GLN A 89 -14.03 -5.84 14.38
N VAL A 90 -12.78 -6.29 14.28
CA VAL A 90 -11.61 -5.63 14.87
C VAL A 90 -10.73 -5.00 13.79
N PHE A 91 -10.49 -3.70 13.92
CA PHE A 91 -9.53 -2.96 13.10
C PHE A 91 -8.17 -2.96 13.80
N ILE A 92 -7.15 -3.52 13.15
CA ILE A 92 -5.79 -3.51 13.67
C ILE A 92 -4.93 -2.65 12.75
N PHE A 93 -4.43 -1.55 13.30
CA PHE A 93 -3.56 -0.62 12.61
C PHE A 93 -2.11 -0.83 13.06
N LEU A 94 -1.23 -1.13 12.12
CA LEU A 94 0.20 -1.24 12.35
C LEU A 94 0.92 -0.29 11.40
N TYR A 95 1.86 0.50 11.94
CA TYR A 95 2.71 1.37 11.14
C TYR A 95 4.17 1.10 11.48
N SER A 96 5.06 1.32 10.51
CA SER A 96 6.50 1.21 10.69
C SER A 96 7.18 2.23 9.79
N ILE A 97 8.14 2.96 10.35
CA ILE A 97 8.99 3.90 9.63
C ILE A 97 10.43 3.40 9.77
N GLN A 98 11.10 3.16 8.65
CA GLN A 98 12.50 2.78 8.62
C GLN A 98 13.28 3.88 7.91
N TYR A 99 14.36 4.34 8.53
CA TYR A 99 15.24 5.33 7.94
C TYR A 99 16.41 4.64 7.24
N LEU A 100 16.72 5.09 6.02
CA LEU A 100 17.91 4.72 5.29
C LEU A 100 18.79 5.97 5.19
N LEU A 101 19.94 5.93 5.86
CA LEU A 101 20.97 6.94 5.72
C LEU A 101 21.62 6.78 4.34
N THR A 102 21.59 7.84 3.54
CA THR A 102 22.42 7.93 2.33
C THR A 102 23.82 8.32 2.78
N ASN A 103 24.60 7.35 3.25
CA ASN A 103 26.04 7.54 3.39
C ASN A 103 26.63 7.60 1.97
N PHE A 104 26.96 8.82 1.52
CA PHE A 104 27.94 9.02 0.46
C PHE A 104 29.31 9.13 1.09
#